data_AF-A0A958WRK3-F1
#
_entry.id   AF-A0A958WRK3-F1
#
_cell.length_a   1.000
_cell.length_b   1.000
_cell.length_c   1.000
_cell.angle_alpha   90.00
_cell.angle_beta   90.00
_cell.angle_gamma   90.00
#
_symmetry.space_group_name_H-M   'P 1'
#
loop_
_entity.id
_entity.type
_entity.pdbx_description
1 polymer ?
#
loop_
_entity_poly.entity_id
_entity_poly.type
_entity_poly.pdbx_seq_one_letter_code
_entity_poly.pdbx_strand_id
1 'polypeptide(L)'
;MSNSTTLYIKNMVCPRCIMSVKSILQDLSIPFNNIALGQLEMAEEMTKAQRTLLEERLQAVGFELLEPGKSALISKIKTVIIEQIHYSNEPVAVNFSKLISDKLHH
;
A
#
# COMPACT_ATOMS: atom_id res chain seq x y z
N MET A 1 -1.04 1.82 -23.53
CA MET A 1 -0.48 0.99 -22.44
C MET A 1 -0.06 1.95 -21.35
N SER A 2 -0.87 2.12 -20.32
CA SER A 2 -0.57 3.03 -19.22
C SER A 2 0.40 2.32 -18.28
N ASN A 3 1.65 2.75 -18.21
CA ASN A 3 2.59 2.24 -17.22
C ASN A 3 2.10 2.69 -15.84
N SER A 4 1.47 1.80 -15.09
CA SER A 4 1.03 2.12 -13.74
C SER A 4 2.14 1.80 -12.73
N THR A 5 2.54 2.80 -11.96
CA THR A 5 3.53 2.66 -10.90
C THR A 5 2.83 2.36 -9.58
N THR A 6 3.12 1.22 -8.97
CA THR A 6 2.63 0.87 -7.64
C THR A 6 3.61 1.32 -6.56
N LEU A 7 3.11 2.12 -5.62
CA LEU A 7 3.82 2.55 -4.43
C LEU A 7 3.35 1.76 -3.20
N TYR A 8 4.24 1.56 -2.23
CA TYR A 8 3.93 0.85 -1.00
C TYR A 8 3.99 1.80 0.18
N ILE A 9 3.01 1.71 1.08
CA ILE A 9 2.88 2.59 2.23
C ILE A 9 2.92 1.75 3.50
N LYS A 10 3.87 2.07 4.38
CA LYS A 10 4.01 1.45 5.70
C LYS A 10 2.93 1.96 6.64
N ASN A 11 2.57 1.13 7.63
CA ASN A 11 1.59 1.41 8.69
C ASN A 11 0.13 1.62 8.21
N MET A 12 -0.14 1.43 6.92
CA MET A 12 -1.48 1.45 6.36
C MET A 12 -2.13 0.06 6.49
N VAL A 13 -2.74 -0.20 7.66
CA VAL A 13 -3.13 -1.56 8.10
C VAL A 13 -4.64 -1.77 8.26
N CYS A 14 -5.46 -0.77 7.97
CA CYS A 14 -6.92 -0.89 8.09
C CYS A 14 -7.67 0.04 7.12
N PRO A 15 -8.99 -0.13 6.93
CA PRO A 15 -9.81 0.72 6.06
C PRO A 15 -9.73 2.21 6.39
N ARG A 16 -9.61 2.57 7.67
CA ARG A 16 -9.42 3.98 8.07
C ARG A 16 -8.09 4.55 7.58
N CYS A 17 -7.03 3.74 7.49
CA CYS A 17 -5.77 4.15 6.88
C CYS A 17 -5.96 4.43 5.39
N ILE A 18 -6.71 3.58 4.68
CA ILE A 18 -7.06 3.79 3.26
C ILE A 18 -7.76 5.13 3.08
N MET A 19 -8.78 5.40 3.90
CA MET A 19 -9.51 6.67 3.85
C MET A 19 -8.59 7.88 4.10
N SER A 20 -7.69 7.78 5.08
CA SER A 20 -6.75 8.85 5.40
C SER A 20 -5.79 9.13 4.25
N VAL A 21 -5.20 8.10 3.65
CA VAL A 21 -4.30 8.25 2.49
C VAL A 21 -5.05 8.77 1.27
N LYS A 22 -6.27 8.28 1.02
CA LYS A 22 -7.14 8.77 -0.06
C LYS A 22 -7.43 10.27 0.07
N SER A 23 -7.74 10.73 1.28
CA SER A 23 -7.97 12.15 1.55
C SER A 23 -6.73 12.99 1.23
N ILE A 24 -5.53 12.52 1.64
CA ILE A 24 -4.27 13.21 1.34
C ILE A 24 -4.05 13.33 -0.17
N LEU A 25 -4.26 12.25 -0.93
CA LEU A 25 -4.11 12.29 -2.39
C LEU A 25 -5.08 13.27 -3.06
N GLN A 26 -6.33 13.29 -2.59
CA GLN A 26 -7.35 14.22 -3.09
C GLN A 26 -7.01 15.68 -2.76
N ASP A 27 -6.59 15.97 -1.53
CA ASP A 27 -6.18 17.31 -1.10
C ASP A 27 -4.99 17.83 -1.92
N LEU A 28 -4.06 16.94 -2.27
CA LEU A 28 -2.89 17.24 -3.10
C LEU A 28 -3.19 17.22 -4.61
N SER A 29 -4.42 16.90 -5.01
CA SER A 29 -4.83 16.73 -6.41
C SER A 29 -3.93 15.76 -7.19
N ILE A 30 -3.48 14.69 -6.53
CA ILE A 30 -2.65 13.63 -7.14
C ILE A 30 -3.59 12.55 -7.69
N PRO A 31 -3.60 12.31 -9.01
CA PRO A 31 -4.45 11.28 -9.60
C PRO A 31 -3.90 9.87 -9.34
N PHE A 32 -4.80 8.93 -9.04
CA PHE A 32 -4.48 7.53 -8.77
C PHE A 32 -5.55 6.62 -9.37
N ASN A 33 -5.17 5.40 -9.75
CA ASN A 33 -6.07 4.40 -10.32
C ASN A 33 -6.80 3.63 -9.20
N ASN A 34 -6.03 3.19 -8.20
CA ASN A 34 -6.54 2.32 -7.14
C ASN A 34 -5.78 2.53 -5.83
N ILE A 35 -6.45 2.24 -4.71
CA ILE A 35 -5.86 2.25 -3.38
C ILE A 35 -6.34 1.03 -2.60
N ALA A 36 -5.38 0.26 -2.09
CA ALA A 36 -5.61 -0.96 -1.32
C ALA A 36 -4.67 -1.00 -0.11
N LEU A 37 -4.87 -1.93 0.81
CA LEU A 37 -4.15 -1.95 2.09
C LEU A 37 -2.62 -2.00 1.90
N GLY A 38 -1.94 -0.92 2.25
CA GLY A 38 -0.49 -0.76 2.06
C GLY A 38 -0.02 -0.53 0.63
N GLN A 39 -0.93 -0.31 -0.33
CA GLN A 39 -0.63 -0.17 -1.76
C GLN A 39 -1.39 1.00 -2.40
N LEU A 40 -0.68 1.77 -3.24
CA LEU A 40 -1.22 2.86 -4.03
C LEU A 40 -0.82 2.68 -5.49
N GLU A 41 -1.81 2.59 -6.37
CA GLU A 41 -1.60 2.48 -7.80
C GLU A 41 -1.77 3.85 -8.46
N MET A 42 -0.67 4.38 -9.00
CA MET A 42 -0.65 5.72 -9.59
C MET A 42 -1.25 5.71 -11.00
N ALA A 43 -2.00 6.77 -11.33
CA ALA A 43 -2.54 6.97 -12.68
C ALA A 43 -1.46 7.43 -13.67
N GLU A 44 -0.48 8.18 -13.17
CA GLU A 44 0.65 8.73 -13.91
C GLU A 44 1.91 8.76 -13.04
N GLU A 45 3.08 8.95 -13.64
CA GLU A 45 4.31 9.15 -12.87
C GLU A 45 4.24 10.44 -12.06
N MET A 46 4.62 10.32 -10.78
CA MET A 46 4.63 11.43 -9.86
C MET A 46 5.90 12.27 -10.02
N THR A 47 5.76 13.58 -10.10
CA THR A 47 6.91 14.50 -10.08
C THR A 47 7.63 14.45 -8.73
N LYS A 48 8.91 14.83 -8.69
CA LYS A 48 9.68 14.90 -7.44
C LYS A 48 9.02 15.80 -6.39
N ALA A 49 8.43 16.92 -6.81
CA ALA A 49 7.75 17.84 -5.91
C ALA A 49 6.48 17.23 -5.30
N GLN A 50 5.64 16.59 -6.12
CA GLN A 50 4.46 15.85 -5.62
C GLN A 50 4.87 14.73 -4.66
N ARG A 51 5.97 14.02 -4.98
CA ARG A 51 6.51 12.96 -4.12
C ARG A 51 6.89 13.47 -2.75
N THR A 52 7.68 14.52 -2.67
CA THR A 52 8.11 15.12 -1.41
C THR A 52 6.92 15.59 -0.59
N LEU A 53 5.96 16.28 -1.23
CA LEU A 53 4.77 16.76 -0.53
C LEU A 53 3.88 15.60 -0.02
N LEU A 54 3.74 14.54 -0.80
CA LEU A 54 3.03 13.33 -0.38
C LEU A 54 3.73 12.67 0.82
N GLU A 55 5.05 12.53 0.79
CA GLU A 55 5.84 11.97 1.89
C GLU A 55 5.66 12.77 3.18
N GLU A 56 5.71 14.11 3.11
CA GLU A 56 5.48 14.99 4.26
C GLU A 56 4.08 14.81 4.86
N ARG A 57 3.04 14.79 4.02
CA ARG A 57 1.66 14.64 4.48
C ARG A 57 1.38 13.25 5.05
N LEU A 58 1.98 12.21 4.48
CA LEU A 58 1.91 10.84 5.01
C LEU A 58 2.62 10.74 6.35
N GLN A 59 3.82 11.30 6.49
CA GLN A 59 4.58 11.28 7.74
C GLN A 59 3.84 12.02 8.87
N ALA A 60 3.17 13.14 8.56
CA ALA A 60 2.39 13.89 9.54
C ALA A 60 1.26 13.08 10.20
N VAL A 61 0.79 12.02 9.54
CA VAL A 61 -0.25 11.11 10.06
C VAL A 61 0.28 9.72 10.41
N GLY A 62 1.61 9.54 10.43
CA GLY A 62 2.27 8.29 10.87
C GLY A 62 2.48 7.22 9.78
N PHE A 63 2.29 7.56 8.51
CA PHE A 63 2.58 6.69 7.36
C PHE A 63 3.95 7.00 6.75
N GLU A 64 4.50 6.04 6.02
CA GLU A 64 5.81 6.17 5.36
C GLU A 64 5.71 5.58 3.94
N LEU A 65 6.12 6.35 2.93
CA LEU A 65 6.26 5.85 1.56
C LEU A 65 7.52 4.99 1.49
N LEU A 66 7.38 3.76 0.98
CA LEU A 66 8.46 2.79 0.96
C LEU A 66 9.18 2.77 -0.39
N GLU A 67 10.51 2.79 -0.32
CA GLU A 67 11.36 2.45 -1.46
C GLU A 67 11.29 0.95 -1.77
N PRO A 68 11.50 0.55 -3.05
CA PRO A 68 11.64 -0.85 -3.42
C PRO A 68 12.73 -1.54 -2.60
N GLY A 69 12.40 -2.69 -2.00
CA GLY A 69 13.36 -3.46 -1.21
C GLY A 69 12.73 -4.20 -0.03
N LYS A 70 13.55 -4.49 0.99
CA LYS A 70 13.15 -5.32 2.14
C LYS A 70 11.99 -4.72 2.94
N SER A 71 11.97 -3.39 3.15
CA SER A 71 10.91 -2.72 3.90
C SER A 71 9.56 -2.83 3.17
N ALA A 72 9.55 -2.65 1.84
CA ALA A 72 8.37 -2.87 1.02
C ALA A 72 7.89 -4.33 1.12
N LEU A 73 8.79 -5.30 1.01
CA LEU A 73 8.44 -6.73 1.14
C LEU A 73 7.80 -7.05 2.50
N ILE A 74 8.39 -6.56 3.60
CA ILE A 74 7.83 -6.74 4.95
C ILE A 74 6.42 -6.13 5.05
N SER A 75 6.21 -4.94 4.46
CA SER A 75 4.88 -4.33 4.45
C SER A 75 3.86 -5.17 3.67
N LYS A 76 4.24 -5.69 2.49
CA LYS A 76 3.39 -6.60 1.71
C LYS A 76 3.03 -7.87 2.48
N ILE A 77 4.00 -8.49 3.16
CA ILE A 77 3.75 -9.68 4.00
C ILE A 77 2.71 -9.37 5.08
N LYS A 78 2.86 -8.24 5.78
CA LYS A 78 1.89 -7.81 6.80
C LYS A 78 0.51 -7.58 6.20
N THR A 79 0.41 -6.92 5.06
CA THR A 79 -0.85 -6.73 4.32
C THR A 79 -1.52 -8.06 4.03
N VAL A 80 -0.80 -9.04 3.46
CA VAL A 80 -1.36 -10.36 3.11
C VAL A 80 -1.91 -11.07 4.35
N ILE A 81 -1.21 -11.01 5.47
CA ILE A 81 -1.64 -11.63 6.73
C ILE A 81 -2.92 -10.94 7.27
N ILE A 82 -2.94 -9.60 7.28
CA ILE A 82 -4.09 -8.82 7.74
C ILE A 82 -5.32 -9.12 6.87
N GLU A 83 -5.15 -9.15 5.55
CA GLU A 83 -6.20 -9.50 4.60
C GLU A 83 -6.77 -10.89 4.86
N GLN A 84 -5.91 -11.89 5.05
CA GLN A 84 -6.35 -13.25 5.29
C GLN A 84 -7.10 -13.40 6.61
N ILE A 85 -6.66 -12.74 7.69
CA ILE A 85 -7.25 -12.90 9.02
C ILE A 85 -8.56 -12.11 9.16
N HIS A 86 -8.62 -10.90 8.63
CA HIS A 86 -9.72 -9.97 8.91
C HIS A 86 -10.73 -9.84 7.78
N TYR A 87 -10.36 -10.16 6.53
CA TYR A 87 -11.16 -9.87 5.35
C TYR A 87 -11.40 -11.09 4.45
N SER A 88 -10.76 -12.23 4.71
CA SER A 88 -11.09 -13.50 4.06
C SER A 88 -12.20 -14.21 4.81
N ASN A 89 -13.21 -14.69 4.07
CA ASN A 89 -14.27 -15.54 4.61
C ASN A 89 -13.89 -17.02 4.63
N GLU A 90 -12.72 -17.38 4.08
CA GLU A 90 -12.25 -18.76 4.03
C GLU A 90 -11.41 -19.08 5.27
N PRO A 91 -11.70 -20.18 6.00
CA PRO A 91 -10.83 -20.65 7.06
C PRO A 91 -9.43 -20.85 6.50
N VAL A 92 -8.41 -20.49 7.27
CA VAL A 92 -7.00 -20.66 6.89
C VAL A 92 -6.68 -22.15 6.79
N ALA A 93 -6.97 -22.74 5.62
CA ALA A 93 -6.72 -24.13 5.31
C ALA A 93 -5.24 -24.37 4.92
N VAL A 94 -4.47 -23.30 4.74
CA VAL A 94 -3.10 -23.31 4.23
C VAL A 94 -2.19 -22.54 5.18
N ASN A 95 -0.99 -23.07 5.45
CA ASN A 95 0.01 -22.40 6.26
C ASN A 95 0.34 -21.00 5.69
N PHE A 96 0.49 -19.99 6.55
CA PHE A 96 0.83 -18.61 6.15
C PHE A 96 2.08 -18.51 5.28
N SER A 97 3.11 -19.31 5.54
CA SER A 97 4.33 -19.34 4.71
C SER A 97 4.01 -19.69 3.26
N LYS A 98 3.12 -20.68 3.04
CA LYS A 98 2.68 -21.06 1.69
C LYS A 98 1.82 -19.97 1.05
N LEU A 99 0.86 -19.42 1.79
CA LEU A 99 0.03 -18.30 1.31
C LEU A 99 0.87 -17.08 0.88
N ILE A 100 1.85 -16.70 1.70
CA ILE A 100 2.75 -15.58 1.43
C ILE A 100 3.60 -15.87 0.20
N SER A 101 4.14 -17.08 0.10
CA SER A 101 4.94 -17.52 -1.05
C SER A 101 4.14 -17.46 -2.35
N ASP A 102 2.91 -17.99 -2.34
CA ASP A 102 2.02 -17.99 -3.49
C ASP A 102 1.62 -16.56 -3.91
N LYS A 103 1.30 -15.66 -2.97
CA LYS A 103 0.91 -14.27 -3.28
C LYS A 103 2.08 -13.39 -3.70
N LEU A 104 3.25 -13.57 -3.11
CA LEU A 104 4.40 -12.69 -3.31
C LEU A 104 5.47 -13.27 -4.26
N HIS A 105 5.27 -14.50 -4.74
CA HIS A 105 6.19 -15.23 -5.63
C HIS A 105 7.61 -15.33 -5.05
N HIS A 106 7.70 -15.62 -3.76
CA HIS A 106 8.94 -15.66 -2.96
C HIS A 106 9.04 -16.94 -2.15
#